data_AF-A0A944BV56-F1
#
_entry.id   AF-A0A944BV56-F1
#
_cell.length_a   1.000
_cell.length_b   1.000
_cell.length_c   1.000
_cell.angle_alpha   90.00
_cell.angle_beta   90.00
_cell.angle_gamma   90.00
#
_symmetry.space_group_name_H-M   'P 1'
#
loop_
_entity.id
_entity.type
_entity.pdbx_description
1 polymer ?
#
loop_
_entity_poly.entity_id
_entity_poly.type
_entity_poly.pdbx_seq_one_letter_code
_entity_poly.pdbx_strand_id
1 'polypeptide(L)'
;MTEITIKGKYDIEIKGHSPDKRVCSGISTLTAALEGWLLNNVSDYTYHEGDGYVRITAPKEAETAVEMFAIGILRIEKSFPGIVRVTYISNRDDQQDRLRKA
;
A
#
# COMPACT_ATOMS: atom_id res chain seq x y z
N MET A 1 16.80 -1.20 -0.16
CA MET A 1 15.79 -0.53 -1.01
C MET A 1 14.46 -1.11 -0.58
N THR A 2 13.45 -0.28 -0.35
CA THR A 2 12.11 -0.76 0.00
C THR A 2 11.28 -0.93 -1.27
N GLU A 3 10.70 -2.10 -1.46
CA GLU A 3 9.84 -2.43 -2.59
C GLU A 3 8.40 -2.51 -2.11
N ILE A 4 7.51 -1.79 -2.78
CA ILE A 4 6.08 -1.77 -2.46
C ILE A 4 5.32 -2.17 -3.72
N THR A 5 4.50 -3.20 -3.62
CA THR A 5 3.61 -3.65 -4.69
C THR A 5 2.17 -3.44 -4.25
N ILE A 6 1.39 -2.75 -5.07
CA ILE A 6 -0.05 -2.56 -4.86
C ILE A 6 -0.76 -3.26 -6.03
N LYS A 7 -1.44 -4.37 -5.74
CA LYS A 7 -2.20 -5.16 -6.71
C LYS A 7 -3.68 -4.81 -6.59
N GLY A 8 -4.22 -4.20 -7.64
CA GLY A 8 -5.55 -3.60 -7.64
C GLY A 8 -5.68 -2.58 -6.51
N LYS A 9 -6.80 -2.63 -5.79
CA LYS A 9 -7.09 -1.72 -4.67
C LYS A 9 -7.05 -2.40 -3.30
N TYR A 10 -6.58 -3.65 -3.24
CA TYR A 10 -6.88 -4.54 -2.11
C TYR A 10 -5.70 -5.35 -1.59
N ASP A 11 -4.64 -5.60 -2.38
CA ASP A 11 -3.49 -6.41 -1.95
C ASP A 11 -2.21 -5.56 -2.00
N ILE A 12 -1.65 -5.27 -0.83
CA ILE A 12 -0.45 -4.46 -0.65
C ILE A 12 0.64 -5.36 -0.10
N GLU A 13 1.80 -5.33 -0.73
CA GLU A 13 2.99 -6.07 -0.29
C GLU A 13 4.18 -5.10 -0.18
N ILE A 14 4.87 -5.13 0.96
CA ILE A 14 6.01 -4.27 1.29
C ILE A 14 7.17 -5.18 1.67
N LYS A 15 8.35 -4.95 1.06
CA LYS A 15 9.57 -5.75 1.28
C LYS A 15 10.79 -4.88 1.50
N GLY A 16 11.66 -5.35 2.37
CA GLY A 16 12.97 -4.80 2.63
C GLY A 16 12.95 -3.49 3.40
N HIS A 17 14.16 -3.04 3.74
CA HIS A 17 14.38 -1.80 4.45
C HIS A 17 14.99 -0.72 3.54
N SER A 18 14.64 0.52 3.84
CA SER A 18 15.28 1.68 3.24
C SER A 18 16.58 1.98 3.99
N PRO A 19 17.70 2.24 3.29
CA PRO A 19 18.94 2.71 3.93
C PRO A 19 18.77 4.09 4.61
N ASP A 20 17.81 4.92 4.16
CA ASP A 20 17.42 6.13 4.89
C ASP A 20 16.36 5.79 5.95
N LYS A 21 16.73 5.98 7.23
CA LYS A 21 15.86 5.68 8.38
C LYS A 21 14.58 6.52 8.41
N ARG A 22 14.62 7.75 7.89
CA ARG A 22 13.43 8.64 7.85
C ARG A 22 12.43 8.13 6.83
N VAL A 23 12.92 7.67 5.67
CA VAL A 23 12.09 7.04 4.65
C VAL A 23 11.50 5.73 5.17
N CYS A 24 12.32 4.88 5.81
CA CYS A 24 11.85 3.63 6.40
C CYS A 24 10.74 3.89 7.43
N SER A 25 10.97 4.85 8.35
CA SER A 25 9.98 5.24 9.36
C SER A 25 8.70 5.82 8.76
N GLY A 26 8.80 6.63 7.69
CA GLY A 26 7.65 7.20 7.01
C GLY A 26 6.76 6.14 6.36
N ILE A 27 7.37 5.15 5.69
CA ILE A 27 6.65 4.00 5.14
C ILE A 27 5.98 3.21 6.26
N SER A 28 6.72 2.85 7.32
CA SER A 28 6.16 2.12 8.46
C SER A 28 4.99 2.87 9.13
N THR A 29 5.07 4.20 9.22
CA THR A 29 3.99 5.02 9.78
C THR A 29 2.72 4.94 8.94
N LEU A 30 2.85 5.04 7.61
CA LEU A 30 1.71 4.92 6.70
C LEU A 30 1.10 3.52 6.74
N THR A 31 1.93 2.48 6.80
CA THR A 31 1.48 1.09 6.91
C THR A 31 0.71 0.85 8.20
N ALA A 32 1.25 1.28 9.34
CA ALA A 32 0.59 1.14 10.64
C ALA A 32 -0.71 1.97 10.72
N ALA A 33 -0.74 3.15 10.10
CA ALA A 33 -1.96 3.96 10.03
C ALA A 33 -3.07 3.26 9.21
N LEU A 34 -2.70 2.62 8.09
CA LEU A 34 -3.64 1.84 7.31
C LEU A 34 -4.16 0.62 8.09
N GLU A 35 -3.26 -0.15 8.70
CA GLU A 35 -3.64 -1.29 9.55
C GLU A 35 -4.58 -0.87 10.68
N GLY A 36 -4.23 0.19 11.42
CA GLY A 36 -5.07 0.70 12.50
C GLY A 36 -6.45 1.14 12.00
N TRP A 37 -6.53 1.73 10.81
CA TRP A 37 -7.83 2.04 10.20
C TRP A 37 -8.60 0.76 9.86
N LEU A 38 -7.96 -0.22 9.23
CA LEU A 38 -8.59 -1.49 8.85
C LEU A 38 -9.15 -2.23 10.06
N LEU A 39 -8.34 -2.37 11.13
CA LEU A 39 -8.72 -3.02 12.38
C LEU A 39 -10.00 -2.45 13.00
N ASN A 40 -10.27 -1.15 12.81
CA ASN A 40 -11.39 -0.46 13.44
C ASN A 40 -12.61 -0.28 12.52
N ASN A 41 -12.48 -0.51 11.20
CA ASN A 41 -13.52 -0.14 10.24
C ASN A 41 -13.97 -1.30 9.34
N VAL A 42 -13.23 -2.41 9.29
CA VAL A 42 -13.60 -3.57 8.47
C VAL A 42 -13.41 -4.88 9.24
N SER A 43 -14.20 -5.91 8.90
CA SER A 43 -14.16 -7.21 9.59
C SER A 43 -13.19 -8.21 8.96
N ASP A 44 -12.90 -8.08 7.66
CA ASP A 44 -12.34 -9.17 6.85
C ASP A 44 -11.01 -8.78 6.16
N TYR A 45 -10.10 -8.11 6.89
CA TYR A 45 -8.75 -7.83 6.40
C TYR A 45 -7.74 -8.87 6.89
N THR A 46 -6.67 -9.07 6.14
CA THR A 46 -5.49 -9.84 6.59
C THR A 46 -4.29 -8.93 6.72
N TYR A 47 -3.51 -9.15 7.76
CA TYR A 47 -2.25 -8.47 8.00
C TYR A 47 -1.19 -9.51 8.40
N HIS A 48 -0.14 -9.60 7.60
CA HIS A 48 0.98 -10.50 7.82
C HIS A 48 2.25 -9.67 7.90
N GLU A 49 2.98 -9.80 9.01
CA GLU A 49 4.24 -9.11 9.25
C GLU A 49 5.35 -10.11 9.54
N GLY A 50 6.55 -9.77 9.06
CA GLY A 50 7.80 -10.46 9.33
C GLY A 50 8.99 -9.51 9.19
N ASP A 51 10.20 -10.02 9.35
CA ASP A 51 11.41 -9.20 9.27
C ASP A 51 11.55 -8.53 7.89
N GLY A 52 11.37 -7.21 7.85
CA GLY A 52 11.35 -6.42 6.62
C GLY A 52 10.23 -6.79 5.65
N TYR A 53 9.13 -7.40 6.11
CA TYR A 53 8.02 -7.82 5.26
C TYR A 53 6.67 -7.43 5.87
N VAL A 54 5.79 -6.83 5.07
CA VAL A 54 4.38 -6.66 5.41
C VAL A 54 3.52 -7.00 4.20
N ARG A 55 2.43 -7.74 4.41
CA ARG A 55 1.37 -7.90 3.43
C ARG A 55 0.01 -7.64 4.03
N ILE A 56 -0.78 -6.83 3.33
CA ILE A 56 -2.12 -6.44 3.73
C ILE A 56 -3.08 -6.85 2.61
N THR A 57 -4.11 -7.63 2.93
CA THR A 57 -5.27 -7.79 2.05
C THR A 57 -6.46 -7.10 2.69
N ALA A 58 -7.01 -6.10 2.01
CA ALA A 58 -8.12 -5.29 2.49
C ALA A 58 -9.40 -5.59 1.69
N PRO A 59 -10.58 -5.56 2.33
CA PRO A 59 -11.84 -5.74 1.63
C PRO A 59 -12.24 -4.46 0.87
N LYS A 60 -13.30 -4.53 0.05
CA LYS A 60 -13.69 -3.44 -0.86
C LYS A 60 -14.03 -2.13 -0.14
N GLU A 61 -14.59 -2.24 1.05
CA GLU A 61 -14.98 -1.12 1.93
C GLU A 61 -13.78 -0.25 2.32
N ALA A 62 -12.56 -0.80 2.26
CA ALA A 62 -11.33 -0.10 2.56
C ALA A 62 -10.69 0.61 1.35
N GLU A 63 -11.33 0.59 0.18
CA GLU A 63 -10.80 1.14 -1.08
C GLU A 63 -10.22 2.56 -0.91
N THR A 64 -10.99 3.47 -0.30
CA THR A 64 -10.53 4.85 -0.08
C THR A 64 -9.33 4.93 0.85
N ALA A 65 -9.28 4.10 1.90
CA ALA A 65 -8.15 4.07 2.83
C ALA A 65 -6.87 3.56 2.13
N VAL A 66 -7.01 2.51 1.30
CA VAL A 66 -5.90 1.98 0.49
C VAL A 66 -5.44 3.00 -0.55
N GLU A 67 -6.35 3.73 -1.20
CA GLU A 67 -6.01 4.80 -2.13
C GLU A 67 -5.23 5.94 -1.43
N MET A 68 -5.61 6.33 -0.22
CA MET A 68 -4.87 7.34 0.55
C MET A 68 -3.48 6.87 0.95
N PHE A 69 -3.35 5.61 1.39
CA PHE A 69 -2.05 4.98 1.63
C PHE A 69 -1.18 5.00 0.36
N ALA A 70 -1.74 4.58 -0.78
CA ALA A 70 -1.04 4.55 -2.06
C ALA A 70 -0.52 5.94 -2.47
N ILE A 71 -1.34 7.00 -2.32
CA ILE A 71 -0.92 8.38 -2.58
C ILE A 71 0.26 8.77 -1.69
N GLY A 72 0.22 8.45 -0.40
CA GLY A 72 1.31 8.74 0.54
C GLY A 72 2.61 8.06 0.12
N ILE A 73 2.55 6.78 -0.21
CA ILE A 73 3.70 6.00 -0.67
C ILE A 73 4.27 6.51 -2.00
N LEU A 74 3.42 6.84 -2.97
CA LEU A 74 3.85 7.42 -4.26
C LEU A 74 4.53 8.78 -4.07
N ARG A 75 4.10 9.58 -3.09
CA ARG A 75 4.79 10.83 -2.75
C ARG A 75 6.18 10.56 -2.16
N ILE A 76 6.33 9.55 -1.30
CA ILE A 76 7.62 9.14 -0.77
C ILE A 76 8.55 8.68 -1.91
N GLU A 77 8.08 7.82 -2.81
CA GLU A 77 8.87 7.38 -3.97
C GLU A 77 9.34 8.58 -4.82
N LYS A 78 8.43 9.51 -5.13
CA LYS A 78 8.75 10.71 -5.91
C LYS A 78 9.80 11.59 -5.22
N SER A 79 9.76 11.69 -3.89
CA SER A 79 10.73 12.47 -3.11
C SER A 79 12.07 11.78 -2.89
N PHE A 80 12.11 10.44 -2.97
CA PHE A 80 13.29 9.63 -2.68
C PHE A 80 13.54 8.58 -3.78
N PRO A 81 13.80 9.02 -5.03
CA PRO A 81 13.99 8.11 -6.16
C PRO A 81 15.17 7.18 -5.90
N GLY A 82 14.98 5.88 -6.16
CA GLY A 82 16.01 4.84 -5.98
C GLY A 82 16.15 4.27 -4.57
N ILE A 83 15.47 4.87 -3.57
CA ILE A 83 15.39 4.33 -2.20
C ILE A 83 14.15 3.46 -2.03
N VAL A 84 13.05 3.90 -2.65
CA VAL A 84 11.74 3.25 -2.67
C VAL A 84 11.37 2.98 -4.11
N ARG A 85 10.73 1.83 -4.36
CA ARG A 85 10.12 1.50 -5.64
C ARG A 85 8.69 1.06 -5.42
N VAL A 86 7.75 1.67 -6.13
CA VAL A 86 6.32 1.34 -6.07
C VAL A 86 5.90 0.74 -7.40
N THR A 87 5.34 -0.46 -7.34
CA THR A 87 4.77 -1.15 -8.51
C THR A 87 3.26 -1.24 -8.35
N TYR A 88 2.53 -0.62 -9.27
CA TYR A 88 1.07 -0.72 -9.33
C TYR A 88 0.68 -1.76 -10.39
N ILE A 89 -0.06 -2.79 -9.99
CA ILE A 89 -0.57 -3.83 -10.87
C ILE A 89 -2.09 -3.69 -10.92
N SER A 90 -2.63 -3.08 -11.98
CA SER A 90 -4.10 -2.97 -12.12
C SER A 90 -4.72 -4.33 -12.38
N ASN A 91 -5.82 -4.66 -11.69
CA ASN A 91 -6.62 -5.82 -12.10
C ASN A 91 -7.46 -5.46 -13.33
N ARG A 92 -7.75 -6.46 -14.18
CA ARG A 92 -8.57 -6.30 -15.39
C ARG A 92 -9.95 -5.67 -15.10
N ASP A 93 -10.48 -5.89 -13.91
CA ASP A 93 -11.77 -5.37 -13.46
C ASP A 93 -11.73 -3.85 -13.18
N ASP A 94 -10.59 -3.31 -12.73
CA ASP A 94 -10.39 -1.86 -12.54
C ASP A 94 -10.46 -1.10 -13.87
N GLN A 95 -10.11 -1.74 -14.99
CA GLN A 95 -10.24 -1.16 -16.32
C GLN A 95 -11.70 -1.17 -16.81
N GLN A 96 -12.48 -2.20 -16.46
CA GLN A 96 -13.89 -2.26 -16.85
C GLN A 96 -14.75 -1.25 -16.10
N ASP A 97 -14.51 -1.01 -14.81
CA ASP A 97 -15.23 0.01 -14.04
C ASP A 97 -14.94 1.44 -14.53
N ARG A 98 -13.74 1.70 -15.05
CA ARG A 98 -13.41 2.97 -15.72
C ARG A 98 -14.15 3.15 -17.04
N LEU A 99 -14.35 2.07 -17.80
CA LEU A 99 -15.08 2.09 -19.07
C LEU A 99 -16.60 2.22 -18.90
N ARG A 100 -17.15 1.82 -17.75
CA ARG A 100 -18.60 1.93 -17.45
C ARG A 100 -19.01 3.30 -16.90
N LYS A 101 -18.05 4.12 -16.47
CA LYS A 101 -18.28 5.47 -15.92
C LYS A 101 -17.92 6.59 -16.90
N ALA A 102 -17.53 6.26 -18.13
CA ALA A 102 -17.28 7.19 -19.23
C ALA A 102 -18.41 7.09 -20.26
#